data_AF-A0A958JK30-F1
#
_entry.id   AF-A0A958JK30-F1
#
_cell.length_a   1.000
_cell.length_b   1.000
_cell.length_c   1.000
_cell.angle_alpha   90.00
_cell.angle_beta   90.00
_cell.angle_gamma   90.00
#
_symmetry.space_group_name_H-M   'P 1'
#
loop_
_entity.id
_entity.type
_entity.pdbx_description
1 polymer ?
#
loop_
_entity_poly.entity_id
_entity_poly.type
_entity_poly.pdbx_seq_one_letter_code
_entity_poly.pdbx_strand_id
1 'polypeptide(L)'
;MSAQTTLDEIWLHEESELKNFYGGLIQLAVSFYHLMEGNGKGSKKIFEKALELLQPYKKIILGLDVQTLLSESHIVYQNVADENVDIAAKSLPKIILS
;
A
#
# COMPACT_ATOMS: atom_id res chain seq x y z
N MET A 1 10.77 -15.20 9.52
CA MET A 1 11.28 -13.94 8.95
C MET A 1 10.17 -13.38 8.08
N SER A 2 9.54 -12.29 8.51
CA SER A 2 8.45 -11.64 7.78
C SER A 2 9.01 -10.91 6.56
N ALA A 3 8.20 -10.73 5.51
CA ALA A 3 8.61 -9.98 4.31
C ALA A 3 9.14 -8.56 4.64
N GLN A 4 8.75 -8.00 5.79
CA GLN A 4 9.25 -6.75 6.37
C GLN A 4 10.79 -6.69 6.39
N THR A 5 11.43 -7.72 6.96
CA THR A 5 12.88 -7.68 7.22
C THR A 5 13.74 -7.57 5.95
N THR A 6 13.29 -8.14 4.83
CA THR A 6 14.05 -8.09 3.57
C THR A 6 13.85 -6.77 2.82
N LEU A 7 12.66 -6.16 2.92
CA LEU A 7 12.37 -4.86 2.30
C LEU A 7 13.00 -3.69 3.09
N ASP A 8 13.09 -3.81 4.42
CA ASP A 8 13.71 -2.79 5.27
C ASP A 8 15.22 -2.64 4.99
N GLU A 9 15.93 -3.73 4.69
CA GLU A 9 17.37 -3.71 4.35
C GLU A 9 17.66 -3.05 2.99
N ILE A 10 16.79 -3.25 2.01
CA ILE A 10 16.88 -2.65 0.66
C ILE A 10 16.55 -1.14 0.75
N TRP A 11 15.52 -0.77 1.53
CA TRP A 11 15.14 0.62 1.76
C TRP A 11 16.28 1.47 2.35
N LEU A 12 17.09 0.90 3.26
CA LEU A 12 18.17 1.65 3.90
C LEU A 12 19.30 2.03 2.93
N HIS A 13 19.53 1.24 1.88
CA HIS A 13 20.67 1.37 0.97
C HIS A 13 20.36 2.01 -0.38
N GLU A 14 19.09 2.25 -0.71
CA GLU A 14 18.71 2.99 -1.91
C GLU A 14 18.69 4.52 -1.65
N GLU A 15 19.57 5.27 -2.32
CA GLU A 15 19.41 6.71 -2.54
C GLU A 15 18.50 7.00 -3.77
N SER A 16 17.69 6.03 -4.18
CA SER A 16 17.02 6.04 -5.48
C SER A 16 15.64 6.68 -5.43
N GLU A 17 15.20 7.20 -6.59
CA GLU A 17 13.81 7.60 -6.83
C GLU A 17 12.81 6.47 -6.52
N LEU A 18 13.21 5.21 -6.36
CA LEU A 18 12.30 4.08 -6.10
C LEU A 18 12.10 3.78 -4.62
N LYS A 19 12.93 4.32 -3.72
CA LYS A 19 12.78 4.10 -2.28
C LYS A 19 11.41 4.54 -1.75
N ASN A 20 10.97 5.74 -2.16
CA ASN A 20 9.64 6.24 -1.81
C ASN A 20 8.53 5.42 -2.49
N PHE A 21 8.77 4.93 -3.71
CA PHE A 21 7.82 4.07 -4.42
C PHE A 21 7.60 2.75 -3.68
N TYR A 22 8.66 1.98 -3.41
CA TYR A 22 8.58 0.74 -2.63
C TYR A 22 7.98 1.00 -1.25
N GLY A 23 8.36 2.12 -0.65
CA GLY A 23 7.85 2.49 0.63
C GLY A 23 6.37 2.82 0.71
N GLY A 24 5.87 3.45 -0.34
CA GLY A 24 4.46 3.66 -0.54
C GLY A 24 3.71 2.34 -0.70
N LEU A 25 4.24 1.39 -1.49
CA LEU A 25 3.62 0.07 -1.67
C LEU A 25 3.55 -0.73 -0.37
N ILE A 26 4.63 -0.74 0.43
CA ILE A 26 4.66 -1.42 1.72
C ILE A 26 3.62 -0.80 2.66
N GLN A 27 3.59 0.53 2.78
CA GLN A 27 2.64 1.21 3.66
C GLN A 27 1.19 1.00 3.19
N LEU A 28 0.96 0.97 1.88
CA LEU A 28 -0.37 0.68 1.34
C LEU A 28 -0.83 -0.71 1.79
N ALA A 29 -0.01 -1.74 1.64
CA ALA A 29 -0.31 -3.10 2.08
C ALA A 29 -0.54 -3.19 3.61
N VAL A 30 0.33 -2.55 4.40
CA VAL A 30 0.22 -2.50 5.87
C VAL A 30 -1.06 -1.79 6.31
N SER A 31 -1.46 -0.73 5.61
CA SER A 31 -2.70 -0.02 5.94
C SER A 31 -3.92 -0.90 5.75
N PHE A 32 -4.00 -1.68 4.66
CA PHE A 32 -5.08 -2.63 4.43
C PHE A 32 -5.08 -3.76 5.47
N TYR A 33 -3.91 -4.29 5.84
CA TYR A 33 -3.80 -5.27 6.91
C TYR A 33 -4.38 -4.73 8.24
N HIS A 34 -4.00 -3.52 8.65
CA HIS A 34 -4.56 -2.91 9.87
C HIS A 34 -6.04 -2.58 9.77
N LEU A 35 -6.53 -2.29 8.56
CA LEU A 35 -7.95 -2.06 8.33
C LEU A 35 -8.74 -3.35 8.57
N MET A 36 -8.23 -4.48 8.07
CA MET A 36 -8.83 -5.81 8.26
C MET A 36 -8.80 -6.27 9.72
N GLU A 37 -7.77 -5.91 10.49
CA GLU A 37 -7.67 -6.19 11.93
C GLU A 37 -8.54 -5.27 12.82
N GLY A 38 -9.39 -4.41 12.21
CA GLY A 38 -10.29 -3.50 12.93
C GLY A 38 -9.61 -2.25 13.51
N ASN A 39 -8.34 -1.99 13.19
CA ASN A 39 -7.63 -0.78 13.61
C ASN A 39 -7.77 0.34 12.57
N GLY A 40 -9.00 0.80 12.34
CA GLY A 40 -9.30 1.80 11.31
C GLY A 40 -8.56 3.14 11.48
N LYS A 41 -8.37 3.62 12.72
CA LYS A 41 -7.65 4.87 12.98
C LYS A 41 -6.15 4.77 12.66
N GLY A 42 -5.50 3.67 13.08
CA GLY A 42 -4.09 3.42 12.78
C GLY A 42 -3.87 3.17 11.30
N SER A 43 -4.78 2.40 10.69
CA SER A 43 -4.80 2.13 9.25
C SER A 43 -4.86 3.42 8.42
N LYS A 44 -5.74 4.37 8.78
CA LYS A 44 -5.98 5.59 7.98
C LYS A 44 -4.72 6.43 7.84
N LYS A 45 -3.99 6.62 8.94
CA LYS A 45 -2.75 7.38 8.94
C LYS A 45 -1.69 6.74 8.04
N ILE A 46 -1.58 5.42 8.05
CA ILE A 46 -0.62 4.68 7.22
C ILE A 46 -1.05 4.74 5.75
N PHE A 47 -2.36 4.63 5.48
CA PHE A 47 -2.92 4.75 4.13
C PHE A 47 -2.64 6.13 3.52
N GLU A 48 -2.93 7.21 4.24
CA GLU A 48 -2.64 8.57 3.80
C GLU A 48 -1.14 8.76 3.49
N LYS A 49 -0.27 8.19 4.34
CA LYS A 49 1.18 8.25 4.09
C LYS A 49 1.61 7.46 2.86
N ALA A 50 0.99 6.32 2.60
CA ALA A 50 1.21 5.54 1.38
C ALA A 50 0.83 6.33 0.13
N LEU A 51 -0.31 7.04 0.17
CA LEU A 51 -0.74 7.89 -0.94
C LEU A 51 0.25 9.03 -1.20
N GLU A 52 0.72 9.74 -0.16
CA GLU A 52 1.72 10.80 -0.30
C GLU A 52 3.00 10.31 -0.99
N LEU A 53 3.44 9.10 -0.66
CA LEU A 53 4.63 8.50 -1.25
C LEU A 53 4.42 8.08 -2.69
N LEU A 54 3.24 7.56 -3.05
CA LEU A 54 2.96 7.03 -4.39
C LEU A 54 2.46 8.08 -5.38
N GLN A 55 1.82 9.16 -4.91
CA GLN A 55 1.22 10.20 -5.75
C GLN A 55 2.16 10.85 -6.78
N PRO A 56 3.47 11.01 -6.53
CA PRO A 56 4.41 11.52 -7.54
C PRO A 56 4.55 10.61 -8.77
N TYR A 57 4.30 9.30 -8.63
CA TYR A 57 4.55 8.31 -9.68
C TYR A 57 3.33 8.12 -10.59
N LYS A 58 2.85 9.15 -11.29
CA LYS A 58 1.64 9.11 -12.14
C LYS A 58 1.78 8.33 -13.46
N LYS A 59 2.71 7.39 -13.55
CA LYS A 59 3.05 6.62 -14.76
C LYS A 59 3.21 5.15 -14.43
N ILE A 60 3.33 4.32 -15.47
CA ILE A 60 3.71 2.92 -15.29
C ILE A 60 5.14 2.86 -14.75
N ILE A 61 5.30 2.32 -13.55
CA ILE A 61 6.60 2.06 -12.91
C ILE A 61 6.71 0.56 -12.74
N LEU A 62 7.77 -0.05 -13.30
CA LEU A 62 8.01 -1.50 -13.17
C LEU A 62 6.79 -2.35 -13.58
N GLY A 63 6.05 -1.91 -14.61
CA GLY A 63 4.84 -2.60 -15.09
C GLY A 63 3.57 -2.33 -14.26
N LEU A 64 3.67 -1.61 -13.14
CA LEU A 64 2.53 -1.23 -12.31
C LEU A 64 1.94 0.11 -12.78
N ASP A 65 0.66 0.10 -13.12
CA ASP A 65 -0.12 1.34 -13.26
C ASP A 65 -0.47 1.89 -11.87
N VAL A 66 0.37 2.81 -11.42
CA VAL A 66 0.25 3.44 -10.10
C VAL A 66 -1.02 4.29 -9.99
N GLN A 67 -1.45 4.93 -11.07
CA GLN A 67 -2.64 5.77 -11.03
C GLN A 67 -3.88 4.91 -10.79
N THR A 68 -4.01 3.81 -11.52
CA THR A 68 -5.09 2.83 -11.32
C THR A 68 -5.03 2.23 -9.90
N LEU A 69 -3.85 1.84 -9.43
CA LEU A 69 -3.67 1.32 -8.06
C LEU A 69 -4.18 2.30 -7.00
N LEU A 70 -3.84 3.59 -7.10
CA LEU A 70 -4.24 4.59 -6.13
C LEU A 70 -5.75 4.84 -6.16
N SER A 71 -6.35 4.91 -7.34
CA SER A 71 -7.80 5.07 -7.50
C SER A 71 -8.56 3.88 -6.91
N GLU A 72 -8.17 2.65 -7.25
CA GLU A 72 -8.81 1.43 -6.70
C GLU A 72 -8.64 1.33 -5.19
N SER A 73 -7.43 1.62 -4.69
CA SER A 73 -7.15 1.57 -3.26
C SER A 73 -7.99 2.58 -2.48
N HIS A 74 -8.23 3.78 -3.03
CA HIS A 74 -9.08 4.78 -2.40
C HIS A 74 -10.54 4.32 -2.28
N ILE A 75 -11.07 3.71 -3.35
CA ILE A 75 -12.44 3.18 -3.36
C ILE A 75 -12.60 2.07 -2.32
N VAL A 76 -11.68 1.10 -2.30
CA VAL A 76 -11.72 0.00 -1.34
C VAL A 76 -11.62 0.54 0.08
N TYR A 77 -10.69 1.47 0.33
CA TYR A 77 -10.49 2.02 1.66
C TYR A 77 -11.74 2.76 2.19
N GLN A 78 -12.42 3.53 1.34
CA GLN A 78 -13.66 4.22 1.72
C GLN A 78 -14.79 3.24 2.04
N ASN A 79 -15.03 2.26 1.18
CA ASN A 79 -16.10 1.28 1.38
C ASN A 79 -15.91 0.46 2.67
N VAL A 80 -14.66 0.15 3.01
CA VAL A 80 -14.30 -0.66 4.17
C VAL A 80 -14.21 0.16 5.46
N ALA A 81 -13.87 1.44 5.38
CA ALA A 81 -13.94 2.30 6.55
C ALA A 81 -15.39 2.55 7.00
N ASP A 82 -16.33 2.55 6.04
CA ASP A 82 -17.76 2.81 6.28
C ASP A 82 -18.55 1.57 6.69
N GLU A 83 -18.14 0.39 6.23
CA GLU A 83 -18.73 -0.89 6.63
C GLU A 83 -17.68 -1.68 7.44
N ASN A 84 -17.96 -2.05 8.69
CA ASN A 84 -17.12 -3.00 9.47
C ASN A 84 -17.12 -4.39 8.79
N VAL A 85 -16.47 -4.50 7.63
CA VAL A 85 -16.51 -5.66 6.76
C VAL A 85 -15.30 -6.50 7.07
N ASP A 86 -15.59 -7.74 7.47
CA ASP A 86 -14.63 -8.81 7.64
C ASP A 86 -14.12 -9.21 6.25
N ILE A 87 -13.03 -8.59 5.80
CA ILE A 87 -12.56 -8.79 4.43
C ILE A 87 -11.73 -10.07 4.37
N ALA A 88 -12.31 -11.11 3.77
CA ALA A 88 -11.52 -12.25 3.36
C ALA A 88 -10.47 -11.81 2.32
N ALA A 89 -9.23 -12.27 2.47
CA ALA A 89 -8.01 -11.94 1.68
C ALA A 89 -8.10 -12.10 0.14
N LYS A 90 -9.28 -12.32 -0.43
CA LYS A 90 -9.56 -12.48 -1.87
C LYS A 90 -9.78 -11.17 -2.63
N SER A 91 -10.04 -10.04 -1.96
CA SER A 91 -10.31 -8.74 -2.60
C SER A 91 -9.12 -7.78 -2.59
N LEU A 92 -7.98 -8.18 -2.03
CA LEU A 92 -6.79 -7.34 -2.05
C LEU A 92 -6.14 -7.38 -3.44
N PRO A 93 -5.71 -6.22 -3.98
CA PRO A 93 -4.90 -6.20 -5.19
C PRO A 93 -3.61 -7.00 -4.96
N LYS A 94 -3.42 -8.06 -5.76
CA LYS A 94 -2.19 -8.85 -5.73
C LYS A 94 -1.09 -8.05 -6.41
N ILE A 95 -0.13 -7.56 -5.63
CA ILE A 95 1.11 -7.00 -6.18
C ILE A 95 1.95 -8.19 -6.68
N ILE A 96 1.91 -8.45 -7.99
CA ILE A 96 2.78 -9.43 -8.66
C ILE A 96 3.95 -8.64 -9.24
N LEU A 97 5.16 -8.92 -8.77
CA LEU A 97 6.40 -8.45 -9.38
C LEU A 97 6.87 -9.57 -10.34
N SER A 98 6.84 -9.29 -11.65
CA SER A 98 7.37 -10.18 -12.70
C SER A 98 8.77 -9.77 -13.12
#